data_AF-A0A0A2K4J9-F1
#
_entry.id   AF-A0A0A2K4J9-F1
#
_cell.length_a   1.000
_cell.length_b   1.000
_cell.length_c   1.000
_cell.angle_alpha   90.00
_cell.angle_beta   90.00
_cell.angle_gamma   90.00
#
_symmetry.space_group_name_H-M   'P 1'
#
loop_
_entity.id
_entity.type
_entity.pdbx_description
1 polymer ?
#
loop_
_entity_poly.entity_id
_entity_poly.type
_entity_poly.pdbx_seq_one_letter_code
_entity_poly.pdbx_strand_id
1 'polypeptide(L)'
;MEDEDFDRPVRFIVTGQYLAIHYNGSNFEISRDYHARGSLFYVSDDGETIIHNRTYVGVLTDYPDYEGDVFYIRNGSQYLTQDGQWTDHVNDTVKVQIDPVGDYSDAEPPIPPSIPNPVIDPSNPISADGVDLYHPDKWFSLYPINGDSIWTGDAGEFESKLYFGGNSYSDGMCFQLSKHDGKTRIRSYDGKHLVVTMEASVAAYLDEDCKQHTRFDRCSRCMLHYTLGYSSEPHEGLVLVPKGLPSMFALNDGIFYYKSNVLKGSYAEVERVEDIEDATPFQFVA
;
A
#
# COMPACT_ATOMS: atom_id res chain seq x y z
N MET A 1 29.06 -0.49 -10.76
CA MET A 1 28.80 0.90 -11.20
C MET A 1 28.70 1.07 -12.71
N GLU A 2 29.59 0.55 -13.56
CA GLU A 2 29.43 0.69 -15.03
C GLU A 2 28.29 -0.17 -15.61
N ASP A 3 27.84 -1.19 -14.87
CA ASP A 3 26.75 -2.10 -15.24
C ASP A 3 25.43 -1.86 -14.47
N GLU A 4 25.35 -0.82 -13.61
CA GLU A 4 24.12 -0.55 -12.83
C GLU A 4 23.07 0.13 -13.72
N ASP A 5 21.83 -0.33 -13.66
CA ASP A 5 20.71 0.30 -14.36
C ASP A 5 20.25 1.58 -13.60
N PHE A 6 20.50 2.75 -14.21
CA PHE A 6 20.08 4.05 -13.69
C PHE A 6 18.82 4.59 -14.39
N ASP A 7 18.04 3.73 -15.03
CA ASP A 7 16.83 4.13 -15.74
C ASP A 7 15.59 4.15 -14.83
N ARG A 8 15.72 3.68 -13.57
CA ARG A 8 14.63 3.57 -12.59
C ARG A 8 14.94 4.31 -11.29
N PRO A 9 14.82 5.65 -11.27
CA PRO A 9 14.97 6.39 -10.03
C PRO A 9 13.81 6.08 -9.08
N VAL A 10 14.11 6.10 -7.79
CA VAL A 10 13.15 5.89 -6.71
C VAL A 10 13.21 7.04 -5.71
N ARG A 11 12.13 7.18 -4.96
CA ARG A 11 12.07 7.96 -3.72
C ARG A 11 11.75 7.03 -2.56
N PHE A 12 11.88 7.56 -1.35
CA PHE A 12 11.55 6.82 -0.15
C PHE A 12 10.35 7.46 0.54
N ILE A 13 9.31 6.66 0.76
CA ILE A 13 8.18 7.02 1.61
C ILE A 13 8.53 6.66 3.04
N VAL A 14 8.45 7.61 3.98
CA VAL A 14 8.55 7.30 5.40
C VAL A 14 7.18 6.82 5.91
N THR A 15 7.06 5.54 6.22
CA THR A 15 5.76 4.89 6.48
C THR A 15 4.90 5.63 7.52
N GLY A 16 3.73 6.08 7.07
CA GLY A 16 2.74 6.81 7.85
C GLY A 16 3.15 8.24 8.22
N GLN A 17 4.12 8.83 7.52
CA GLN A 17 4.63 10.16 7.84
C GLN A 17 4.79 11.04 6.60
N TYR A 18 4.38 12.31 6.75
CA TYR A 18 4.58 13.34 5.74
C TYR A 18 6.00 13.92 5.85
N LEU A 19 6.98 13.06 5.52
CA LEU A 19 8.40 13.38 5.53
C LEU A 19 9.03 13.05 4.18
N ALA A 20 9.99 13.87 3.77
CA ALA A 20 10.82 13.65 2.59
C ALA A 20 12.27 13.37 3.01
N ILE A 21 12.90 12.42 2.32
CA ILE A 21 14.32 12.09 2.50
C ILE A 21 15.13 12.80 1.41
N HIS A 22 16.08 13.62 1.84
CA HIS A 22 17.04 14.32 0.99
C HIS A 22 18.46 13.77 1.23
N TYR A 23 19.37 14.05 0.31
CA TYR A 23 20.79 13.78 0.46
C TYR A 23 21.61 15.02 0.09
N ASN A 24 22.37 15.55 1.06
CA ASN A 24 23.11 16.81 0.90
C ASN A 24 24.52 16.63 0.30
N GLY A 25 24.87 15.43 -0.13
CA GLY A 25 26.21 15.06 -0.61
C GLY A 25 27.10 14.40 0.43
N SER A 26 26.69 14.41 1.71
CA SER A 26 27.45 13.79 2.81
C SER A 26 26.58 12.95 3.75
N ASN A 27 25.31 13.33 3.93
CA ASN A 27 24.39 12.64 4.81
C ASN A 27 22.95 12.71 4.28
N PHE A 28 22.12 11.81 4.80
CA PHE A 28 20.67 11.90 4.66
C PHE A 28 20.12 13.01 5.55
N GLU A 29 19.16 13.77 5.03
CA GLU A 29 18.40 14.78 5.76
C GLU A 29 16.92 14.44 5.63
N ILE A 30 16.22 14.38 6.75
CA ILE A 30 14.78 14.11 6.77
C ILE A 30 14.07 15.41 7.14
N SER A 31 13.16 15.83 6.28
CA SER A 31 12.41 17.07 6.45
C SER A 31 10.91 16.82 6.36
N ARG A 32 10.12 17.69 7.00
CA ARG A 32 8.66 17.64 6.90
C ARG A 32 8.23 18.18 5.54
N ASP A 33 8.07 17.30 4.58
CA ASP A 33 7.64 17.60 3.22
C ASP A 33 7.04 16.36 2.55
N TYR A 34 6.44 16.54 1.37
CA TYR A 34 5.95 15.42 0.57
C TYR A 34 7.11 14.59 0.04
N HIS A 35 7.04 13.26 0.10
CA HIS A 35 8.15 12.39 -0.31
C HIS A 35 8.60 12.65 -1.76
N ALA A 36 7.69 13.05 -2.65
CA ALA A 36 7.99 13.42 -4.03
C ALA A 36 8.97 14.61 -4.18
N ARG A 37 9.15 15.41 -3.12
CA ARG A 37 10.13 16.52 -3.07
C ARG A 37 11.50 16.10 -2.51
N GLY A 38 11.62 14.85 -2.06
CA GLY A 38 12.88 14.26 -1.64
C GLY A 38 13.90 14.14 -2.78
N SER A 39 15.11 13.74 -2.41
CA SER A 39 16.15 13.38 -3.38
C SER A 39 15.71 12.15 -4.20
N LEU A 40 16.16 12.09 -5.45
CA LEU A 40 16.05 10.89 -6.27
C LEU A 40 17.23 9.96 -5.97
N PHE A 41 16.91 8.70 -5.72
CA PHE A 41 17.89 7.64 -5.48
C PHE A 41 17.77 6.58 -6.56
N TYR A 42 18.72 5.67 -6.59
CA TYR A 42 18.64 4.41 -7.30
C TYR A 42 18.94 3.29 -6.32
N VAL A 43 18.46 2.10 -6.62
CA VAL A 43 18.78 0.88 -5.87
C VAL A 43 19.56 -0.01 -6.82
N SER A 44 20.65 -0.61 -6.33
CA SER A 44 21.44 -1.57 -7.12
C SER A 44 20.63 -2.78 -7.53
N ASP A 45 21.13 -3.52 -8.52
CA ASP A 45 20.47 -4.71 -9.08
C ASP A 45 20.15 -5.81 -8.05
N ASP A 46 20.91 -5.87 -6.95
CA ASP A 46 20.67 -6.79 -5.83
C ASP A 46 19.55 -6.32 -4.88
N GLY A 47 19.01 -5.11 -5.08
CA GLY A 47 17.95 -4.53 -4.24
C GLY A 47 18.45 -3.93 -2.92
N GLU A 48 19.75 -3.96 -2.64
CA GLU A 48 20.27 -3.63 -1.30
C GLU A 48 20.95 -2.27 -1.25
N THR A 49 21.74 -1.85 -2.25
CA THR A 49 22.58 -0.66 -2.12
C THR A 49 21.88 0.60 -2.64
N ILE A 50 21.86 1.66 -1.83
CA ILE A 50 21.31 2.96 -2.19
C ILE A 50 22.38 3.78 -2.93
N ILE A 51 22.03 4.26 -4.12
CA ILE A 51 22.90 5.06 -4.98
C ILE A 51 22.30 6.45 -5.16
N HIS A 52 23.14 7.49 -5.03
CA HIS A 52 22.77 8.87 -5.33
C HIS A 52 23.91 9.54 -6.10
N ASN A 53 23.62 10.19 -7.23
CA ASN A 53 24.62 10.78 -8.11
C ASN A 53 25.82 9.85 -8.40
N ARG A 54 25.53 8.58 -8.74
CA ARG A 54 26.51 7.51 -9.03
C ARG A 54 27.48 7.21 -7.87
N THR A 55 27.08 7.51 -6.64
CA THR A 55 27.84 7.21 -5.44
C THR A 55 26.99 6.33 -4.53
N TYR A 56 27.59 5.29 -3.93
CA TYR A 56 26.93 4.49 -2.91
C TYR A 56 26.83 5.28 -1.61
N VAL A 57 25.61 5.47 -1.11
CA VAL A 57 25.33 6.38 0.02
C VAL A 57 24.69 5.68 1.22
N GLY A 58 24.25 4.43 1.06
CA GLY A 58 23.65 3.63 2.12
C GLY A 58 23.24 2.25 1.63
N VAL A 59 22.65 1.47 2.53
CA VAL A 59 22.15 0.12 2.25
C VAL A 59 20.74 -0.01 2.83
N LEU A 60 19.84 -0.66 2.10
CA LEU A 60 18.53 -1.08 2.54
C LEU A 60 18.65 -2.42 3.26
N THR A 61 17.92 -2.57 4.36
CA THR A 61 17.81 -3.84 5.07
C THR A 61 16.36 -4.05 5.43
N ASP A 62 15.86 -5.25 5.19
CA ASP A 62 14.46 -5.58 5.43
C ASP A 62 14.01 -5.30 6.87
N TYR A 63 12.79 -4.81 6.98
CA TYR A 63 12.03 -4.81 8.21
C TYR A 63 11.47 -6.22 8.45
N PRO A 64 11.81 -6.91 9.56
CA PRO A 64 11.55 -8.35 9.69
C PRO A 64 10.08 -8.80 9.57
N ASP A 65 9.09 -7.95 9.91
CA ASP A 65 7.69 -8.36 9.80
C ASP A 65 7.09 -8.08 8.41
N TYR A 66 7.81 -7.36 7.54
CA TYR A 66 7.39 -6.91 6.20
C TYR A 66 8.56 -6.94 5.22
N GLU A 67 9.33 -8.03 5.22
CA GLU A 67 10.48 -8.23 4.34
C GLU A 67 10.09 -7.97 2.89
N GLY A 68 10.93 -7.29 2.11
CA GLY A 68 10.62 -6.91 0.74
C GLY A 68 9.69 -5.71 0.60
N ASP A 69 8.84 -5.36 1.57
CA ASP A 69 7.93 -4.20 1.44
C ASP A 69 8.45 -2.96 2.19
N VAL A 70 9.01 -3.16 3.38
CA VAL A 70 9.45 -2.10 4.28
C VAL A 70 10.92 -2.32 4.65
N PHE A 71 11.69 -1.24 4.65
CA PHE A 71 13.13 -1.27 4.84
C PHE A 71 13.59 -0.29 5.92
N TYR A 72 14.76 -0.58 6.46
CA TYR A 72 15.61 0.36 7.16
C TYR A 72 16.71 0.88 6.23
N ILE A 73 17.12 2.13 6.41
CA ILE A 73 18.32 2.68 5.78
C ILE A 73 19.50 2.53 6.73
N ARG A 74 20.61 1.98 6.24
CA ARG A 74 21.82 1.70 7.01
C ARG A 74 23.08 2.27 6.38
N ASN A 75 24.08 2.47 7.23
CA ASN A 75 25.45 2.74 6.85
C ASN A 75 26.38 1.94 7.78
N GLY A 76 26.94 0.84 7.27
CA GLY A 76 27.68 -0.12 8.09
C GLY A 76 26.80 -0.76 9.16
N SER A 77 27.18 -0.62 10.44
CA SER A 77 26.39 -1.12 11.58
C SER A 77 25.27 -0.18 12.02
N GLN A 78 25.25 1.06 11.50
CA GLN A 78 24.34 2.10 11.95
C GLN A 78 23.07 2.15 11.11
N TYR A 79 22.01 2.65 11.73
CA TYR A 79 20.67 2.82 11.19
C TYR A 79 20.27 4.29 11.19
N LEU A 80 19.54 4.73 10.17
CA LEU A 80 19.07 6.11 10.05
C LEU A 80 17.82 6.33 10.92
N THR A 81 17.82 7.33 11.79
CA THR A 81 16.66 7.72 12.61
C THR A 81 15.79 8.75 11.89
N GLN A 82 14.57 8.99 12.40
CA GLN A 82 13.63 9.96 11.83
C GLN A 82 14.11 11.42 11.87
N ASP A 83 15.05 11.76 12.75
CA ASP A 83 15.71 13.07 12.84
C ASP A 83 17.00 13.16 11.99
N GLY A 84 17.26 12.17 11.14
CA GLY A 84 18.41 12.13 10.23
C GLY A 84 19.74 11.83 10.92
N GLN A 85 19.72 11.25 12.13
CA GLN A 85 20.91 10.82 12.86
C GLN A 85 21.20 9.34 12.61
N TRP A 86 22.43 8.94 12.89
CA TRP A 86 22.85 7.54 12.81
C TRP A 86 22.90 6.94 14.21
N THR A 87 22.30 5.76 14.38
CA THR A 87 22.24 5.04 15.66
C THR A 87 22.62 3.58 15.49
N ASP A 88 23.13 2.95 16.54
CA ASP A 88 23.36 1.50 16.58
C ASP A 88 22.11 0.73 17.06
N HIS A 89 20.98 1.42 17.30
CA HIS A 89 19.74 0.84 17.82
C HIS A 89 18.60 0.88 16.80
N VAL A 90 18.03 -0.28 16.50
CA VAL A 90 16.95 -0.40 15.51
C VAL A 90 15.63 0.27 15.92
N ASN A 91 15.40 0.48 17.22
CA ASN A 91 14.09 0.90 17.75
C ASN A 91 13.62 2.27 17.22
N ASP A 92 14.54 3.22 17.04
CA ASP A 92 14.24 4.59 16.61
C ASP A 92 14.51 4.81 15.11
N THR A 93 14.73 3.71 14.38
CA THR A 93 15.08 3.74 12.96
C THR A 93 13.87 4.10 12.11
N VAL A 94 14.11 4.95 11.11
CA VAL A 94 13.11 5.29 10.10
C VAL A 94 12.76 4.05 9.28
N LYS A 95 11.46 3.78 9.12
CA LYS A 95 10.93 2.72 8.27
C LYS A 95 10.55 3.35 6.94
N VAL A 96 11.09 2.82 5.85
CA VAL A 96 10.88 3.37 4.52
C VAL A 96 10.33 2.33 3.56
N GLN A 97 9.58 2.79 2.58
CA GLN A 97 9.15 2.01 1.43
C GLN A 97 9.72 2.64 0.16
N ILE A 98 10.02 1.83 -0.83
CA ILE A 98 10.50 2.29 -2.13
C ILE A 98 9.29 2.79 -2.91
N ASP A 99 9.41 3.97 -3.52
CA ASP A 99 8.43 4.57 -4.42
C ASP A 99 9.12 4.87 -5.77
N PRO A 100 8.97 4.02 -6.79
CA PRO A 100 9.52 4.25 -8.11
C PRO A 100 8.90 5.50 -8.70
N VAL A 101 9.72 6.33 -9.33
CA VAL A 101 9.20 7.50 -10.02
C VAL A 101 8.43 7.04 -11.25
N GLY A 102 7.11 6.98 -11.12
CA GLY A 102 6.19 6.85 -12.25
C GLY A 102 5.93 8.18 -12.96
N ASP A 103 5.20 8.14 -14.07
CA ASP A 103 4.66 9.30 -14.77
C ASP A 103 3.48 9.92 -14.00
N TYR A 104 3.68 10.28 -12.72
CA TYR A 104 2.63 10.88 -11.90
C TYR A 104 2.35 12.31 -12.38
N SER A 105 1.20 12.51 -13.03
CA SER A 105 0.70 13.83 -13.44
C SER A 105 -0.05 14.59 -12.33
N ASP A 106 -0.11 14.03 -11.12
CA ASP A 106 -0.98 14.55 -10.07
C ASP A 106 -0.35 15.74 -9.35
N ALA A 107 -1.17 16.76 -9.13
CA ALA A 107 -0.77 17.97 -8.43
C ALA A 107 -0.31 17.61 -7.00
N GLU A 108 0.90 18.05 -6.63
CA GLU A 108 1.49 17.81 -5.32
C GLU A 108 0.53 18.22 -4.18
N PRO A 109 0.34 17.41 -3.12
CA PRO A 109 -0.46 17.81 -1.98
C PRO A 109 0.14 19.09 -1.36
N PRO A 110 -0.70 20.02 -0.86
CA PRO A 110 -0.19 21.07 -0.01
C PRO A 110 0.44 20.45 1.25
N ILE A 111 1.48 21.07 1.78
CA ILE A 111 2.10 20.63 3.04
C ILE A 111 1.00 20.66 4.12
N PRO A 112 0.61 19.52 4.72
CA PRO A 112 -0.43 19.49 5.73
C PRO A 112 0.06 20.28 6.95
N PRO A 113 -0.83 21.05 7.60
CA PRO A 113 -0.48 21.79 8.80
C PRO A 113 0.10 20.84 9.85
N SER A 114 0.97 21.36 10.71
CA SER A 114 1.63 20.54 11.74
C SER A 114 0.63 19.88 12.69
N ILE A 115 0.28 18.63 12.39
CA ILE A 115 -0.36 17.71 13.32
C ILE A 115 0.78 17.04 14.10
N PRO A 116 0.99 17.38 15.38
CA PRO A 116 1.95 16.67 16.22
C PRO A 116 1.41 15.26 16.46
N ASN A 117 2.18 14.26 16.04
CA ASN A 117 1.80 12.85 16.03
C ASN A 117 0.54 12.63 15.19
N PRO A 118 0.63 12.17 13.93
CA PRO A 118 -0.57 11.65 13.29
C PRO A 118 -1.10 10.56 14.22
N VAL A 119 -2.20 10.86 14.89
CA VAL A 119 -2.83 9.89 15.76
C VAL A 119 -3.20 8.77 14.82
N ILE A 120 -2.71 7.56 15.09
CA ILE A 120 -3.23 6.33 14.48
C ILE A 120 -4.63 6.16 15.09
N ASP A 121 -5.53 7.01 14.67
CA ASP A 121 -6.91 7.01 15.09
C ASP A 121 -7.71 6.42 13.93
N PRO A 122 -8.49 5.35 14.16
CA PRO A 122 -9.52 4.93 13.22
C PRO A 122 -10.41 6.08 12.71
N SER A 123 -10.50 7.18 13.46
CA SER A 123 -11.26 8.36 13.08
C SER A 123 -10.66 9.13 11.89
N ASN A 124 -9.33 9.11 11.70
CA ASN A 124 -8.60 9.85 10.65
C ASN A 124 -7.42 9.02 10.11
N PRO A 125 -7.69 7.98 9.29
CA PRO A 125 -6.65 7.17 8.70
C PRO A 125 -5.80 7.98 7.72
N ILE A 126 -4.51 7.65 7.63
CA ILE A 126 -3.53 8.29 6.75
C ILE A 126 -2.95 7.27 5.76
N SER A 127 -2.47 7.75 4.63
CA SER A 127 -1.68 7.00 3.65
C SER A 127 -0.23 6.77 4.13
N ALA A 128 0.51 5.96 3.36
CA ALA A 128 1.92 5.66 3.57
C ALA A 128 2.79 6.91 3.65
N ASP A 129 2.49 7.91 2.83
CA ASP A 129 3.16 9.21 2.76
C ASP A 129 2.53 10.26 3.70
N GLY A 130 1.66 9.82 4.62
CA GLY A 130 1.12 10.65 5.69
C GLY A 130 0.06 11.66 5.27
N VAL A 131 -0.58 11.47 4.12
CA VAL A 131 -1.73 12.27 3.65
C VAL A 131 -3.02 11.72 4.28
N ASP A 132 -3.95 12.61 4.63
CA ASP A 132 -5.30 12.21 5.08
C ASP A 132 -6.03 11.46 3.95
N LEU A 133 -6.45 10.21 4.22
CA LEU A 133 -7.12 9.39 3.23
C LEU A 133 -8.44 10.00 2.73
N TYR A 134 -9.11 10.84 3.52
CA TYR A 134 -10.35 11.51 3.12
C TYR A 134 -10.12 12.89 2.51
N HIS A 135 -8.88 13.23 2.14
CA HIS A 135 -8.60 14.48 1.46
C HIS A 135 -9.39 14.58 0.13
N PRO A 136 -10.22 15.62 -0.06
CA PRO A 136 -11.22 15.65 -1.13
C PRO A 136 -10.62 15.70 -2.54
N ASP A 137 -9.39 16.21 -2.68
CA ASP A 137 -8.73 16.38 -3.98
C ASP A 137 -7.60 15.37 -4.23
N LYS A 138 -7.53 14.29 -3.44
CA LYS A 138 -6.45 13.29 -3.55
C LYS A 138 -6.94 11.96 -4.08
N TRP A 139 -6.12 11.40 -4.97
CA TRP A 139 -6.19 10.03 -5.42
C TRP A 139 -5.08 9.24 -4.73
N PHE A 140 -5.33 7.95 -4.54
CA PHE A 140 -4.42 7.06 -3.85
C PHE A 140 -4.33 5.74 -4.60
N SER A 141 -3.13 5.22 -4.73
CA SER A 141 -2.90 3.83 -5.14
C SER A 141 -3.07 2.91 -3.92
N LEU A 142 -3.74 1.77 -4.10
CA LEU A 142 -3.93 0.75 -3.04
C LEU A 142 -2.97 -0.42 -3.26
N TYR A 143 -2.22 -0.79 -2.21
CA TYR A 143 -1.22 -1.86 -2.24
C TYR A 143 -1.46 -2.88 -1.13
N PRO A 144 -1.34 -4.19 -1.41
CA PRO A 144 -1.19 -5.20 -0.38
C PRO A 144 0.26 -5.23 0.14
N ILE A 145 0.43 -5.48 1.44
CA ILE A 145 1.72 -5.72 2.09
C ILE A 145 1.81 -7.21 2.38
N ASN A 146 2.55 -7.96 1.57
CA ASN A 146 2.59 -9.42 1.61
C ASN A 146 4.01 -10.01 1.61
N GLY A 147 5.02 -9.15 1.60
CA GLY A 147 6.43 -9.46 1.66
C GLY A 147 7.05 -10.00 0.36
N ASP A 148 6.24 -10.06 -0.70
CA ASP A 148 6.69 -10.49 -2.02
C ASP A 148 6.59 -9.26 -2.96
N SER A 149 7.60 -8.42 -2.95
CA SER A 149 7.60 -7.12 -3.65
C SER A 149 7.96 -7.17 -5.13
N ILE A 150 7.97 -8.37 -5.73
CA ILE A 150 8.41 -8.59 -7.12
C ILE A 150 7.38 -9.44 -7.85
N TRP A 151 6.21 -8.88 -8.08
CA TRP A 151 5.33 -9.40 -9.10
C TRP A 151 5.60 -8.61 -10.38
N THR A 152 5.57 -9.28 -11.54
CA THR A 152 5.57 -8.62 -12.84
C THR A 152 4.34 -9.08 -13.62
N GLY A 153 3.41 -8.17 -13.93
CA GLY A 153 2.21 -8.52 -14.68
C GLY A 153 1.14 -7.45 -14.72
N ASP A 154 0.66 -7.16 -15.92
CA ASP A 154 -0.59 -6.46 -16.14
C ASP A 154 -1.74 -7.45 -15.94
N ALA A 155 -2.57 -7.23 -14.92
CA ALA A 155 -3.77 -8.02 -14.66
C ALA A 155 -5.04 -7.36 -15.22
N GLY A 156 -4.85 -6.41 -16.16
CA GLY A 156 -5.80 -5.59 -16.91
C GLY A 156 -6.98 -6.27 -17.61
N GLU A 157 -7.26 -7.55 -17.35
CA GLU A 157 -8.29 -8.32 -18.06
C GLU A 157 -9.38 -8.94 -17.15
N PHE A 158 -9.35 -8.76 -15.82
CA PHE A 158 -10.43 -9.22 -14.93
C PHE A 158 -11.41 -8.09 -14.61
N GLU A 159 -12.27 -7.73 -15.58
CA GLU A 159 -13.12 -6.51 -15.57
C GLU A 159 -13.98 -6.26 -14.31
N SER A 160 -14.22 -7.28 -13.47
CA SER A 160 -15.13 -7.17 -12.31
C SER A 160 -14.51 -7.41 -10.93
N LYS A 161 -13.26 -7.91 -10.84
CA LYS A 161 -12.61 -8.22 -9.54
C LYS A 161 -11.49 -7.24 -9.23
N LEU A 162 -11.24 -7.02 -7.94
CA LEU A 162 -10.00 -6.41 -7.48
C LEU A 162 -8.86 -7.41 -7.66
N TYR A 163 -7.88 -7.02 -8.46
CA TYR A 163 -6.64 -7.74 -8.65
C TYR A 163 -5.47 -6.80 -8.38
N PHE A 164 -4.33 -7.37 -8.02
CA PHE A 164 -3.08 -6.64 -7.90
C PHE A 164 -2.11 -7.15 -8.96
N GLY A 165 -1.75 -6.23 -9.85
CA GLY A 165 -0.70 -6.45 -10.83
C GLY A 165 0.67 -6.38 -10.19
N GLY A 166 1.64 -6.80 -10.98
CA GLY A 166 3.02 -6.79 -10.59
C GLY A 166 3.80 -5.68 -11.28
N ASN A 167 4.13 -4.66 -10.52
CA ASN A 167 5.27 -3.82 -10.81
C ASN A 167 5.88 -3.49 -9.45
N SER A 168 7.20 -3.58 -9.34
CA SER A 168 7.90 -3.33 -8.08
C SER A 168 7.50 -1.94 -7.60
N TYR A 169 6.66 -1.88 -6.57
CA TYR A 169 6.21 -0.65 -5.92
C TYR A 169 5.41 0.37 -6.79
N SER A 170 4.94 0.03 -8.00
CA SER A 170 4.09 0.96 -8.79
C SER A 170 3.24 0.31 -9.89
N ASP A 171 2.00 -0.09 -9.60
CA ASP A 171 0.83 0.02 -10.52
C ASP A 171 -0.44 -0.39 -9.75
N GLY A 172 -0.66 0.26 -8.62
CA GLY A 172 -1.96 0.22 -7.95
C GLY A 172 -2.98 0.99 -8.77
N MET A 173 -4.23 0.54 -8.82
CA MET A 173 -5.29 1.35 -9.41
C MET A 173 -5.50 2.61 -8.56
N CYS A 174 -5.68 3.77 -9.19
CA CYS A 174 -5.95 5.01 -8.44
C CYS A 174 -7.38 5.04 -7.88
N PHE A 175 -7.49 5.42 -6.61
CA PHE A 175 -8.71 5.45 -5.83
C PHE A 175 -8.92 6.79 -5.12
N GLN A 176 -10.17 7.21 -5.00
CA GLN A 176 -10.58 8.27 -4.11
C GLN A 176 -11.43 7.69 -2.98
N LEU A 177 -11.20 8.16 -1.75
CA LEU A 177 -11.92 7.70 -0.59
C LEU A 177 -12.97 8.72 -0.16
N SER A 178 -14.12 8.23 0.30
CA SER A 178 -15.16 9.04 0.91
C SER A 178 -15.81 8.30 2.08
N LYS A 179 -16.42 9.03 3.02
CA LYS A 179 -17.10 8.44 4.17
C LYS A 179 -18.60 8.32 3.91
N HIS A 180 -19.18 7.15 4.19
CA HIS A 180 -20.62 6.91 4.15
C HIS A 180 -21.04 6.03 5.32
N ASP A 181 -21.90 6.55 6.20
CA ASP A 181 -22.38 5.85 7.42
C ASP A 181 -21.25 5.25 8.28
N GLY A 182 -20.15 5.98 8.43
CA GLY A 182 -18.99 5.52 9.20
C GLY A 182 -18.08 4.52 8.48
N LYS A 183 -18.45 4.06 7.28
CA LYS A 183 -17.64 3.19 6.43
C LYS A 183 -16.91 3.98 5.33
N THR A 184 -15.80 3.45 4.86
CA THR A 184 -15.00 3.96 3.73
C THR A 184 -15.58 3.44 2.41
N ARG A 185 -15.92 4.35 1.52
CA ARG A 185 -16.17 4.06 0.10
C ARG A 185 -14.91 4.34 -0.68
N ILE A 186 -14.46 3.34 -1.43
CA ILE A 186 -13.28 3.41 -2.29
C ILE A 186 -13.79 3.47 -3.72
N ARG A 187 -13.47 4.55 -4.44
CA ARG A 187 -13.94 4.81 -5.80
C ARG A 187 -12.75 4.83 -6.76
N SER A 188 -12.78 4.02 -7.81
CA SER A 188 -11.75 4.00 -8.84
C SER A 188 -11.85 5.21 -9.77
N TYR A 189 -10.78 5.46 -10.53
CA TYR A 189 -10.73 6.54 -11.53
C TYR A 189 -11.86 6.48 -12.58
N ASP A 190 -12.27 5.28 -13.01
CA ASP A 190 -13.39 5.06 -13.94
C ASP A 190 -14.78 5.27 -13.29
N GLY A 191 -14.81 5.68 -12.02
CA GLY A 191 -16.01 6.05 -11.28
C GLY A 191 -16.76 4.88 -10.65
N LYS A 192 -16.25 3.64 -10.76
CA LYS A 192 -16.80 2.49 -10.05
C LYS A 192 -16.40 2.49 -8.58
N HIS A 193 -17.13 1.72 -7.78
CA HIS A 193 -16.91 1.57 -6.35
C HIS A 193 -16.43 0.15 -6.06
N LEU A 194 -15.51 0.04 -5.11
CA LEU A 194 -15.11 -1.25 -4.57
C LEU A 194 -16.25 -1.81 -3.71
N VAL A 195 -16.75 -2.99 -4.08
CA VAL A 195 -17.87 -3.66 -3.45
C VAL A 195 -17.57 -5.13 -3.23
N VAL A 196 -18.33 -5.77 -2.36
CA VAL A 196 -18.33 -7.24 -2.26
C VAL A 196 -19.14 -7.80 -3.42
N THR A 197 -18.55 -8.72 -4.19
CA THR A 197 -19.17 -9.32 -5.37
C THR A 197 -19.11 -10.84 -5.31
N MET A 198 -20.02 -11.47 -6.05
CA MET A 198 -19.99 -12.88 -6.44
C MET A 198 -20.29 -12.91 -7.93
N GLU A 199 -19.43 -13.56 -8.72
CA GLU A 199 -19.66 -13.66 -10.16
C GLU A 199 -20.99 -14.36 -10.46
N ALA A 200 -21.77 -13.82 -11.40
CA ALA A 200 -23.06 -14.39 -11.78
C ALA A 200 -22.94 -15.83 -12.31
N SER A 201 -21.83 -16.13 -13.00
CA SER A 201 -21.47 -17.48 -13.45
C SER A 201 -21.38 -18.44 -12.27
N VAL A 202 -20.70 -18.06 -11.19
CA VAL A 202 -20.54 -18.86 -9.97
C VAL A 202 -21.86 -18.98 -9.22
N ALA A 203 -22.59 -17.88 -9.06
CA ALA A 203 -23.89 -17.85 -8.39
C ALA A 203 -24.90 -18.84 -9.02
N ALA A 204 -24.88 -19.01 -10.35
CA ALA A 204 -25.76 -19.92 -11.06
C ALA A 204 -25.52 -21.41 -10.75
N TYR A 205 -24.32 -21.78 -10.31
CA TYR A 205 -23.93 -23.16 -9.99
C TYR A 205 -23.95 -23.48 -8.49
N LEU A 206 -24.35 -22.53 -7.65
CA LEU A 206 -24.54 -22.80 -6.23
C LEU A 206 -25.66 -23.82 -6.02
N ASP A 207 -25.46 -24.72 -5.04
CA ASP A 207 -26.50 -25.63 -4.55
C ASP A 207 -27.77 -24.85 -4.19
N GLU A 208 -28.96 -25.45 -4.34
CA GLU A 208 -30.24 -24.78 -4.06
C GLU A 208 -30.28 -24.14 -2.67
N ASP A 209 -29.73 -24.83 -1.66
CA ASP A 209 -29.63 -24.33 -0.29
C ASP A 209 -28.77 -23.06 -0.20
N CYS A 210 -27.77 -22.91 -1.08
CA CYS A 210 -26.85 -21.77 -1.12
C CYS A 210 -27.33 -20.60 -1.96
N LYS A 211 -28.35 -20.77 -2.82
CA LYS A 211 -28.86 -19.68 -3.68
C LYS A 211 -29.52 -18.54 -2.92
N GLN A 212 -29.98 -18.81 -1.70
CA GLN A 212 -30.57 -17.79 -0.81
C GLN A 212 -29.52 -17.15 0.11
N HIS A 213 -28.30 -17.68 0.14
CA HIS A 213 -27.24 -17.09 0.95
C HIS A 213 -26.81 -15.76 0.34
N THR A 214 -26.49 -14.85 1.25
CA THR A 214 -25.96 -13.54 0.98
C THR A 214 -24.50 -13.48 1.41
N ARG A 215 -23.87 -12.33 1.12
CA ARG A 215 -22.51 -12.04 1.55
C ARG A 215 -22.32 -12.09 3.06
N PHE A 216 -23.41 -12.08 3.85
CA PHE A 216 -23.38 -12.07 5.31
C PHE A 216 -23.48 -13.47 5.94
N ASP A 217 -23.78 -14.49 5.14
CA ASP A 217 -23.97 -15.85 5.63
C ASP A 217 -22.62 -16.58 5.80
N ARG A 218 -22.42 -17.21 6.96
CA ARG A 218 -21.23 -18.01 7.28
C ARG A 218 -21.34 -19.43 6.72
N CYS A 219 -21.43 -19.54 5.39
CA CYS A 219 -21.43 -20.81 4.69
C CYS A 219 -20.05 -21.10 4.09
N SER A 220 -19.39 -22.17 4.53
CA SER A 220 -18.04 -22.54 4.06
C SER A 220 -17.94 -22.75 2.55
N ARG A 221 -19.04 -23.13 1.88
CA ARG A 221 -19.10 -23.23 0.41
C ARG A 221 -19.17 -21.85 -0.25
N CYS A 222 -20.00 -20.95 0.28
CA CYS A 222 -20.20 -19.62 -0.30
C CYS A 222 -19.04 -18.66 -0.02
N MET A 223 -18.34 -18.82 1.11
CA MET A 223 -17.24 -17.92 1.49
C MET A 223 -16.14 -17.84 0.43
N LEU A 224 -15.84 -18.95 -0.25
CA LEU A 224 -14.83 -19.04 -1.31
C LEU A 224 -15.23 -18.31 -2.61
N HIS A 225 -16.48 -17.85 -2.71
CA HIS A 225 -17.04 -17.28 -3.93
C HIS A 225 -17.35 -15.78 -3.82
N TYR A 226 -17.30 -15.23 -2.61
CA TYR A 226 -17.39 -13.79 -2.38
C TYR A 226 -16.00 -13.18 -2.31
N THR A 227 -15.78 -12.11 -3.09
CA THR A 227 -14.52 -11.37 -3.16
C THR A 227 -14.79 -9.86 -3.27
N LEU A 228 -13.76 -9.03 -3.44
CA LEU A 228 -13.91 -7.61 -3.76
C LEU A 228 -13.86 -7.40 -5.27
N GLY A 229 -14.68 -6.47 -5.74
CA GLY A 229 -14.82 -6.16 -7.16
C GLY A 229 -15.38 -4.76 -7.39
N TYR A 230 -15.66 -4.44 -8.64
CA TYR A 230 -16.05 -3.09 -9.06
C TYR A 230 -17.51 -3.02 -9.50
N SER A 231 -18.24 -2.02 -9.01
CA SER A 231 -19.62 -1.74 -9.41
C SER A 231 -19.87 -0.25 -9.63
N SER A 232 -20.69 0.10 -10.63
CA SER A 232 -21.15 1.48 -10.83
C SER A 232 -22.08 1.96 -9.70
N GLU A 233 -22.74 1.03 -9.01
CA GLU A 233 -23.61 1.35 -7.88
C GLU A 233 -22.80 1.35 -6.58
N PRO A 234 -22.82 2.45 -5.79
CA PRO A 234 -22.18 2.48 -4.49
C PRO A 234 -22.98 1.61 -3.52
N HIS A 235 -22.60 0.35 -3.39
CA HIS A 235 -23.06 -0.49 -2.29
C HIS A 235 -22.41 -0.03 -0.97
N GLU A 236 -22.72 -0.69 0.13
CA GLU A 236 -22.13 -0.36 1.43
C GLU A 236 -20.59 -0.32 1.38
N GLY A 237 -19.98 0.63 2.10
CA GLY A 237 -18.53 0.76 2.19
C GLY A 237 -17.85 -0.36 2.99
N LEU A 238 -16.53 -0.35 2.97
CA LEU A 238 -15.65 -1.17 3.80
C LEU A 238 -15.25 -0.43 5.08
N VAL A 239 -14.85 -1.15 6.10
CA VAL A 239 -14.20 -0.59 7.30
C VAL A 239 -12.69 -0.81 7.15
N LEU A 240 -11.92 0.27 7.29
CA LEU A 240 -10.46 0.18 7.43
C LEU A 240 -10.13 -0.10 8.89
N VAL A 241 -9.65 -1.30 9.19
CA VAL A 241 -9.28 -1.71 10.55
C VAL A 241 -7.76 -1.66 10.67
N PRO A 242 -7.17 -0.87 11.58
CA PRO A 242 -5.71 -0.81 11.73
C PRO A 242 -5.09 -2.20 11.92
N LYS A 243 -4.07 -2.53 11.12
CA LYS A 243 -3.32 -3.79 11.20
C LYS A 243 -1.89 -3.55 10.75
N GLY A 244 -0.92 -3.80 11.64
CA GLY A 244 0.51 -3.69 11.32
C GLY A 244 1.11 -2.33 11.65
N LEU A 245 1.97 -1.83 10.75
CA LEU A 245 2.58 -0.49 10.89
C LEU A 245 1.54 0.63 10.80
N PRO A 246 1.88 1.86 11.26
CA PRO A 246 1.05 3.02 10.99
C PRO A 246 0.73 3.13 9.50
N SER A 247 -0.49 3.57 9.15
CA SER A 247 -1.03 3.64 7.77
C SER A 247 -1.39 2.30 7.09
N MET A 248 -1.26 1.15 7.78
CA MET A 248 -1.69 -0.15 7.25
C MET A 248 -3.03 -0.59 7.85
N PHE A 249 -3.89 -1.16 7.00
CA PHE A 249 -5.26 -1.51 7.34
C PHE A 249 -5.68 -2.86 6.77
N ALA A 250 -6.38 -3.67 7.57
CA ALA A 250 -7.19 -4.75 7.03
C ALA A 250 -8.49 -4.17 6.47
N LEU A 251 -8.88 -4.62 5.27
CA LEU A 251 -10.19 -4.34 4.71
C LEU A 251 -11.23 -5.26 5.38
N ASN A 252 -12.35 -4.70 5.82
CA ASN A 252 -13.43 -5.46 6.46
C ASN A 252 -14.80 -5.05 5.88
N ASP A 253 -15.67 -6.01 5.58
CA ASP A 253 -17.01 -5.72 5.04
C ASP A 253 -18.12 -5.63 6.11
N GLY A 254 -17.75 -5.74 7.39
CA GLY A 254 -18.62 -5.84 8.56
C GLY A 254 -18.66 -7.24 9.17
N ILE A 255 -18.27 -8.28 8.43
CA ILE A 255 -18.25 -9.67 8.92
C ILE A 255 -16.91 -10.34 8.65
N PHE A 256 -16.38 -10.19 7.44
CA PHE A 256 -15.15 -10.85 6.99
C PHE A 256 -14.05 -9.83 6.72
N TYR A 257 -12.82 -10.28 6.90
CA TYR A 257 -11.62 -9.58 6.43
C TYR A 257 -11.17 -10.12 5.08
N TYR A 258 -10.23 -9.41 4.45
CA TYR A 258 -9.69 -9.79 3.16
C TYR A 258 -8.21 -10.08 3.21
N LYS A 259 -7.82 -11.17 2.56
CA LYS A 259 -6.45 -11.60 2.36
C LYS A 259 -6.11 -11.55 0.88
N SER A 260 -4.95 -11.00 0.54
CA SER A 260 -4.35 -11.12 -0.79
C SER A 260 -3.75 -12.52 -0.92
N ASN A 261 -4.22 -13.27 -1.91
CA ASN A 261 -3.75 -14.60 -2.24
C ASN A 261 -3.05 -14.56 -3.60
N VAL A 262 -1.75 -14.82 -3.59
CA VAL A 262 -0.92 -14.80 -4.79
C VAL A 262 -1.12 -16.13 -5.52
N LEU A 263 -1.89 -16.09 -6.61
CA LEU A 263 -2.26 -17.28 -7.36
C LEU A 263 -1.19 -17.68 -8.38
N LYS A 264 -0.46 -16.72 -8.95
CA LYS A 264 0.64 -16.92 -9.91
C LYS A 264 1.65 -15.77 -9.79
N GLY A 265 2.90 -15.98 -10.19
CA GLY A 265 3.99 -14.98 -10.15
C GLY A 265 3.78 -13.68 -10.95
N SER A 266 2.54 -13.42 -11.40
CA SER A 266 2.15 -12.27 -12.20
C SER A 266 0.90 -11.55 -11.69
N TYR A 267 0.13 -12.08 -10.73
CA TYR A 267 -1.00 -11.37 -10.09
C TYR A 267 -1.52 -12.02 -8.80
N ALA A 268 -2.20 -11.20 -7.97
CA ALA A 268 -2.91 -11.64 -6.76
C ALA A 268 -4.40 -11.29 -6.79
N GLU A 269 -5.23 -12.17 -6.21
CA GLU A 269 -6.66 -11.95 -5.97
C GLU A 269 -6.93 -11.79 -4.47
N VAL A 270 -8.11 -11.28 -4.10
CA VAL A 270 -8.51 -11.23 -2.69
C VAL A 270 -9.53 -12.31 -2.33
N GLU A 271 -9.33 -12.94 -1.17
CA GLU A 271 -10.23 -13.93 -0.59
C GLU A 271 -10.69 -13.49 0.81
N ARG A 272 -11.81 -14.05 1.26
CA ARG A 272 -12.35 -13.76 2.59
C ARG A 272 -11.71 -14.64 3.65
N VAL A 273 -11.45 -14.03 4.80
CA VAL A 273 -11.00 -14.70 6.02
C VAL A 273 -11.83 -14.21 7.22
N GLU A 274 -11.98 -15.05 8.24
CA GLU A 274 -12.78 -14.72 9.43
C GLU A 274 -11.98 -13.90 10.45
N ASP A 275 -10.70 -14.20 10.61
CA ASP A 275 -9.84 -13.59 11.61
C ASP A 275 -8.96 -12.48 11.01
N ILE A 276 -8.81 -11.38 11.74
CA ILE A 276 -7.95 -10.27 11.30
C ILE A 276 -6.49 -10.70 11.16
N GLU A 277 -6.03 -11.69 11.94
CA GLU A 277 -4.66 -12.19 11.88
C GLU A 277 -4.33 -12.80 10.50
N ASP A 278 -5.30 -13.43 9.86
CA ASP A 278 -5.16 -14.01 8.51
C ASP A 278 -5.31 -12.98 7.38
N ALA A 279 -5.78 -11.77 7.69
CA ALA A 279 -5.97 -10.71 6.72
C ALA A 279 -4.62 -10.15 6.24
N THR A 280 -4.57 -9.71 4.99
CA THR A 280 -3.40 -8.97 4.46
C THR A 280 -3.51 -7.51 4.87
N PRO A 281 -2.44 -6.88 5.40
CA PRO A 281 -2.40 -5.43 5.55
C PRO A 281 -2.41 -4.77 4.17
N PHE A 282 -3.27 -3.78 3.98
CA PHE A 282 -3.30 -2.94 2.80
C PHE A 282 -2.91 -1.51 3.16
N GLN A 283 -2.33 -0.79 2.21
CA GLN A 283 -1.86 0.56 2.38
C GLN A 283 -2.23 1.42 1.16
N PHE A 284 -2.42 2.70 1.40
CA PHE A 284 -2.72 3.69 0.36
C PHE A 284 -1.52 4.63 0.19
N VAL A 285 -1.19 5.05 -1.02
CA VAL A 285 -0.11 6.01 -1.35
C VAL A 285 -0.67 7.07 -2.29
N ALA A 286 -0.40 8.36 -2.04
CA ALA A 286 -1.04 9.49 -2.73
C ALA A 286 -0.36 9.91 -4.03
#